data_AF-A0A7V0TB32-F1
#
_entry.id   AF-A0A7V0TB32-F1
#
_cell.length_a   1.000
_cell.length_b   1.000
_cell.length_c   1.000
_cell.angle_alpha   90.00
_cell.angle_beta   90.00
_cell.angle_gamma   90.00
#
_symmetry.space_group_name_H-M   'P 1'
#
loop_
_entity.id
_entity.type
_entity.pdbx_description
1 polymer ?
#
loop_
_entity_poly.entity_id
_entity_poly.type
_entity_poly.pdbx_seq_one_letter_code
_entity_poly.pdbx_strand_id
1 'polypeptide(L)'
;MLKTKNASEALLIIDEIQKISNWSEWVKKEWDADTKNHIPLNILLLGSSSLLIQKGLSESLTGRFELTQMGHWSYAEMRHLFNYSPEKSFQ
;
A
#
# COMPACT_ATOMS: atom_id res chain seq x y z
N MET A 1 -20.31 -2.12 2.07
CA MET A 1 -19.89 -2.75 0.79
C MET A 1 -19.84 -1.71 -0.31
N LEU A 2 -18.65 -1.51 -0.88
CA LEU A 2 -18.48 -0.72 -2.10
C LEU A 2 -19.29 -1.40 -3.21
N LYS A 3 -20.31 -0.72 -3.73
CA LYS A 3 -21.11 -1.23 -4.86
C LYS A 3 -20.41 -0.83 -6.16
N THR A 4 -19.80 -1.80 -6.84
CA THR A 4 -19.33 -1.61 -8.21
C THR A 4 -20.55 -1.52 -9.12
N LYS A 5 -20.97 -0.31 -9.48
CA LYS A 5 -21.96 -0.13 -10.55
C LYS A 5 -21.30 -0.54 -11.86
N ASN A 6 -21.66 -1.72 -12.37
CA ASN A 6 -21.31 -2.23 -13.70
C ASN A 6 -19.81 -2.52 -13.96
N ALA A 7 -18.97 -2.59 -12.94
CA ALA A 7 -17.57 -3.01 -13.11
C ALA A 7 -17.41 -4.50 -12.75
N SER A 8 -16.79 -5.26 -13.65
CA SER A 8 -16.47 -6.68 -13.45
C SER A 8 -15.36 -6.90 -12.42
N GLU A 9 -14.58 -5.85 -12.12
CA GLU A 9 -13.48 -5.85 -11.16
C GLU A 9 -13.25 -4.42 -10.67
N ALA A 10 -12.78 -4.25 -9.44
CA ALA A 10 -12.38 -2.96 -8.89
C ALA A 10 -11.06 -3.04 -8.14
N LEU A 11 -10.33 -1.93 -8.08
CA LEU A 11 -9.13 -1.75 -7.27
C LEU A 11 -9.38 -0.66 -6.24
N LEU A 12 -9.27 -1.00 -4.95
CA LEU A 12 -9.29 -0.05 -3.85
C LEU A 12 -7.86 0.29 -3.45
N ILE A 13 -7.49 1.56 -3.57
CA ILE A 13 -6.18 2.06 -3.14
C ILE A 13 -6.39 2.90 -1.89
N ILE A 14 -5.66 2.57 -0.83
CA ILE A 14 -5.66 3.35 0.41
C ILE A 14 -4.25 3.86 0.66
N ASP A 15 -4.12 5.19 0.63
CA ASP A 15 -2.87 5.84 0.98
C ASP A 15 -2.74 6.02 2.49
N GLU A 16 -1.50 5.92 2.98
CA GLU A 16 -1.16 6.10 4.39
C GLU A 16 -2.01 5.24 5.36
N ILE A 17 -2.23 3.97 5.02
CA ILE A 17 -3.09 3.05 5.78
C ILE A 17 -2.70 2.96 7.27
N GLN A 18 -1.43 3.12 7.59
CA GLN A 18 -0.89 3.09 8.96
C GLN A 18 -1.46 4.18 9.87
N LYS A 19 -2.08 5.24 9.32
CA LYS A 19 -2.75 6.28 10.12
C LYS A 19 -4.09 5.82 10.69
N ILE A 20 -4.64 4.72 10.17
CA ILE A 20 -5.89 4.13 10.66
C ILE A 20 -5.56 3.13 11.77
N SER A 21 -6.11 3.33 12.96
CA SER A 21 -5.93 2.39 14.08
C SER A 21 -6.53 1.02 13.75
N ASN A 22 -5.81 -0.06 14.11
CA ASN A 22 -6.21 -1.46 13.87
C ASN A 22 -6.57 -1.75 12.41
N TRP A 23 -5.96 -1.04 11.45
CA TRP A 23 -6.27 -1.17 10.03
C TRP A 23 -6.14 -2.62 9.53
N SER A 24 -5.18 -3.39 10.03
CA SER A 24 -4.91 -4.76 9.59
C SER A 24 -6.07 -5.70 9.91
N GLU A 25 -6.73 -5.53 11.06
CA GLU A 25 -7.93 -6.29 11.43
C GLU A 25 -9.12 -5.94 10.54
N TRP A 26 -9.31 -4.65 10.25
CA TRP A 26 -10.36 -4.18 9.36
C TRP A 26 -10.18 -4.69 7.93
N VAL A 27 -8.96 -4.58 7.39
CA VAL A 27 -8.62 -5.08 6.06
C VAL A 27 -8.89 -6.58 5.98
N LYS A 28 -8.41 -7.37 6.95
CA LYS A 28 -8.64 -8.81 6.99
C LYS A 28 -10.13 -9.15 7.00
N LYS A 29 -10.90 -8.48 7.86
CA LYS A 29 -12.34 -8.72 8.01
C LYS A 29 -13.09 -8.45 6.71
N GLU A 30 -12.83 -7.31 6.08
CA GLU A 30 -13.51 -6.96 4.82
C GLU A 30 -13.04 -7.86 3.67
N TRP A 31 -11.74 -8.18 3.59
CA TRP A 31 -11.21 -9.14 2.61
C TRP A 31 -11.86 -10.51 2.73
N ASP A 32 -12.00 -11.04 3.96
CA ASP A 32 -12.65 -12.34 4.20
C ASP A 32 -14.14 -12.30 3.80
N ALA A 33 -14.83 -11.18 4.06
CA ALA A 33 -16.22 -10.99 3.66
C ALA A 33 -16.36 -10.90 2.13
N ASP A 34 -15.51 -10.13 1.47
CA ASP A 34 -15.53 -9.92 0.02
C ASP A 34 -15.17 -11.22 -0.72
N THR A 35 -14.15 -11.94 -0.25
CA THR A 35 -13.77 -13.27 -0.77
C THR A 35 -14.94 -14.25 -0.66
N LYS A 36 -15.61 -14.31 0.50
CA LYS A 36 -16.77 -15.19 0.70
C LYS A 36 -17.93 -14.85 -0.24
N ASN A 37 -18.16 -13.56 -0.48
CA ASN A 37 -19.23 -13.08 -1.36
C ASN A 37 -18.82 -13.03 -2.84
N HIS A 38 -17.63 -13.51 -3.19
CA HIS A 38 -17.08 -13.49 -4.55
C HIS A 38 -17.11 -12.08 -5.16
N ILE A 39 -16.80 -11.08 -4.34
CA ILE A 39 -16.70 -9.69 -4.78
C ILE A 39 -15.32 -9.51 -5.43
N PRO A 40 -15.24 -9.15 -6.73
CA PRO A 40 -13.97 -9.00 -7.45
C PRO A 40 -13.32 -7.66 -7.12
N LEU A 41 -12.83 -7.52 -5.88
CA LEU A 41 -12.16 -6.33 -5.36
C LEU A 41 -10.70 -6.64 -5.02
N ASN A 42 -9.78 -6.02 -5.74
CA ASN A 42 -8.36 -5.99 -5.38
C ASN A 42 -8.08 -4.80 -4.45
N ILE A 43 -7.10 -4.95 -3.56
CA ILE A 43 -6.72 -3.91 -2.61
C ILE A 43 -5.22 -3.62 -2.73
N LEU A 44 -4.87 -2.34 -2.84
CA LEU A 44 -3.50 -1.83 -2.74
C LEU A 44 -3.40 -0.91 -1.52
N LEU A 45 -2.52 -1.27 -0.59
CA LEU A 45 -2.27 -0.51 0.62
C LEU A 45 -0.91 0.18 0.50
N LEU A 46 -0.90 1.50 0.65
CA LEU A 46 0.31 2.30 0.62
C LEU A 46 0.61 2.82 2.03
N GLY A 47 1.89 2.99 2.32
CA GLY A 47 2.32 3.56 3.58
C GLY A 47 3.79 3.92 3.58
N SER A 48 4.09 5.15 4.01
CA SER A 48 5.45 5.64 4.18
C SER A 48 6.21 4.99 5.34
N SER A 49 5.51 4.53 6.39
CA SER A 49 6.16 3.92 7.56
C SER A 49 6.31 2.41 7.40
N SER A 50 7.48 1.96 6.92
CA SER A 50 7.79 0.55 6.75
C SER A 50 7.60 -0.27 8.03
N LEU A 51 8.00 0.27 9.20
CA LEU A 51 7.84 -0.40 10.49
C LEU A 51 6.37 -0.62 10.86
N LEU A 52 5.52 0.41 10.72
CA LEU A 52 4.10 0.30 11.07
C LEU A 52 3.34 -0.62 10.12
N ILE A 53 3.71 -0.58 8.82
CA ILE A 53 3.17 -1.50 7.82
C ILE A 53 3.56 -2.94 8.16
N GLN A 54 4.84 -3.23 8.39
CA GLN A 54 5.30 -4.57 8.74
C GLN A 54 4.63 -5.10 10.00
N LYS A 55 4.49 -4.26 11.04
CA LYS A 55 3.81 -4.65 12.27
C LYS A 55 2.36 -5.09 11.99
N GLY A 56 1.57 -4.25 11.33
CA GLY A 56 0.17 -4.59 11.04
C GLY A 56 0.01 -5.81 10.13
N LEU A 57 0.91 -6.01 9.15
CA LEU A 57 0.92 -7.18 8.28
C LEU A 57 1.16 -8.48 9.07
N SER A 58 2.11 -8.47 10.00
CA SER A 58 2.48 -9.66 10.80
C SER A 58 1.40 -10.10 11.80
N GLU A 59 0.62 -9.17 12.33
CA GLU A 59 -0.38 -9.43 13.36
C GLU A 59 -1.63 -10.13 12.82
N SER A 60 -2.10 -9.76 11.61
CA SER A 60 -3.42 -10.19 11.14
C SER A 60 -3.45 -10.72 9.69
N LEU A 61 -2.48 -10.36 8.86
CA LEU A 61 -2.51 -10.60 7.41
C LEU A 61 -1.48 -11.61 6.91
N THR A 62 -0.72 -12.27 7.80
CA THR A 62 0.30 -13.26 7.44
C THR A 62 -0.19 -14.26 6.39
N GLY A 63 0.53 -14.35 5.26
CA GLY A 63 0.21 -15.22 4.12
C GLY A 63 -0.87 -14.71 3.17
N ARG A 64 -1.42 -13.50 3.38
CA ARG A 64 -2.50 -12.89 2.59
C ARG A 64 -2.11 -11.56 1.95
N PHE A 65 -0.82 -11.31 1.77
CA PHE A 65 -0.31 -10.09 1.14
C PHE A 65 0.97 -10.37 0.35
N GLU A 66 1.24 -9.50 -0.62
CA GLU A 66 2.56 -9.31 -1.20
C GLU A 66 3.09 -7.94 -0.77
N LEU A 67 4.35 -7.87 -0.37
CA LEU A 67 4.98 -6.62 0.07
C LEU A 67 6.01 -6.17 -0.97
N THR A 68 5.75 -5.01 -1.57
CA THR A 68 6.74 -4.30 -2.40
C THR A 68 7.34 -3.17 -1.59
N GLN A 69 8.65 -3.19 -1.38
CA GLN A 69 9.36 -2.11 -0.70
C GLN A 69 9.93 -1.12 -1.72
N MET A 70 9.55 0.15 -1.59
CA MET A 70 10.10 1.24 -2.38
C MET A 70 11.10 2.02 -1.53
N GLY A 71 12.38 1.89 -1.86
CA GLY A 71 13.45 2.65 -1.21
C GLY A 71 13.55 4.08 -1.72
N HIS A 72 14.46 4.85 -1.12
CA HIS A 72 14.85 6.15 -1.66
C HIS A 72 15.57 5.99 -3.00
N TRP A 73 15.40 6.99 -3.87
CA TRP A 73 16.21 7.09 -5.08
C TRP A 73 17.70 7.16 -4.72
N SER A 74 18.50 6.29 -5.32
CA SER A 74 19.95 6.39 -5.23
C SER A 74 20.43 7.67 -5.92
N TYR A 75 21.60 8.18 -5.52
CA TYR A 75 22.19 9.33 -6.21
C TYR A 75 22.38 9.09 -7.72
N ALA A 76 22.73 7.85 -8.11
CA ALA A 76 22.88 7.47 -9.50
C ALA A 76 21.55 7.61 -10.28
N GLU A 77 20.45 7.12 -9.72
CA GLU A 77 19.12 7.28 -10.31
C GLU A 77 18.70 8.74 -10.33
N MET A 78 18.95 9.49 -9.24
CA MET A 78 18.65 10.92 -9.19
C MET A 78 19.38 11.71 -10.28
N ARG A 79 20.67 11.42 -10.46
CA ARG A 79 21.49 12.06 -11.49
C ARG A 79 21.06 11.65 -12.90
N HIS A 80 20.75 10.37 -13.11
CA HIS A 80 20.41 9.84 -14.43
C HIS A 80 19.00 10.23 -14.90
N LEU A 81 18.01 10.13 -14.00
CA LEU A 81 16.60 10.33 -14.33
C LEU A 81 16.16 11.79 -14.20
N PHE A 82 16.78 12.56 -13.29
CA PHE A 82 16.37 13.92 -12.97
C PHE A 82 17.46 14.97 -13.19
N ASN A 83 18.60 14.61 -13.79
CA ASN A 83 19.77 15.49 -13.98
C ASN A 83 20.20 16.21 -12.68
N TYR A 84 19.99 15.55 -11.54
CA TYR A 84 20.32 16.13 -10.23
C TYR A 84 21.83 16.31 -10.09
N SER A 85 22.27 17.52 -9.71
CA SER A 85 23.64 17.83 -9.31
C SER A 85 23.66 18.35 -7.86
N PRO A 86 24.60 17.90 -7.01
CA PRO A 86 24.68 18.31 -5.61
C PRO A 86 25.05 19.78 -5.41
N GLU A 87 25.35 20.52 -6.48
CA GLU A 87 25.82 21.92 -6.44
C GLU A 87 24.70 22.95 -6.18
N LYS A 88 23.45 22.51 -5.98
CA LYS A 88 22.29 23.38 -5.71
C LYS A 88 21.74 23.32 -4.27
N SER A 89 22.48 22.77 -3.31
CA SER A 89 21.99 22.55 -1.94
C SER A 89 22.35 23.62 -0.91
N PHE A 90 22.97 24.73 -1.32
CA PHE A 90 23.17 25.91 -0.46
C PHE A 90 22.75 27.20 -1.20
N GLN A 91 21.45 27.49 -1.20
CA GLN A 91 20.93 28.85 -1.35
C GLN A 91 19.63 29.00 -0.58
#